data_AF-A0A2N1XUL6-F1
#
_entry.id   AF-A0A2N1XUL6-F1
#
_cell.length_a   1.000
_cell.length_b   1.000
_cell.length_c   1.000
_cell.angle_alpha   90.00
_cell.angle_beta   90.00
_cell.angle_gamma   90.00
#
_symmetry.space_group_name_H-M   'P 1'
#
loop_
_entity.id
_entity.type
_entity.pdbx_description
1 polymer ?
#
loop_
_entity_poly.entity_id
_entity_poly.type
_entity_poly.pdbx_seq_one_letter_code
_entity_poly.pdbx_strand_id
1 'polypeptide(L)' 'MNIETISHEALLLPPRERAQLAERLLSSLDTLTEAEIEQLWFQEAARRADEMNKGRAQRISADVVYREARALLK' A
#
# COMPACT_ATOMS: atom_id res chain seq x y z
N MET A 1 14.97 13.54 -23.55
CA MET A 1 14.70 14.00 -22.17
C MET A 1 15.01 12.83 -21.23
N ASN A 2 15.77 13.03 -20.16
CA ASN A 2 16.19 11.97 -19.23
C ASN A 2 15.62 12.22 -17.82
N ILE A 3 15.74 11.23 -16.92
CA ILE A 3 15.18 11.31 -15.55
C ILE A 3 15.77 12.50 -14.78
N GLU A 4 17.05 12.80 -14.96
CA GLU A 4 17.72 13.92 -14.28
C GLU A 4 17.10 15.27 -14.68
N THR A 5 16.90 15.51 -15.98
CA THR A 5 16.26 16.74 -16.48
C THR A 5 14.81 16.85 -15.98
N ILE A 6 14.03 15.76 -16.03
CA ILE A 6 12.62 15.76 -15.57
C ILE A 6 12.54 16.02 -14.07
N SER A 7 13.43 15.39 -13.29
CA SER A 7 13.47 15.55 -11.83
C SER A 7 13.86 16.98 -11.46
N HIS A 8 14.85 17.56 -12.16
CA HIS A 8 15.24 18.94 -11.97
C HIS A 8 14.05 19.89 -12.21
N GLU A 9 13.36 19.76 -13.35
CA GLU A 9 12.21 20.59 -13.69
C GLU A 9 11.04 20.40 -12.69
N ALA A 10 10.74 19.16 -12.30
CA ALA A 10 9.71 18.86 -11.31
C ALA A 10 10.00 19.47 -9.93
N LEU A 11 11.28 19.54 -9.54
CA LEU A 11 11.69 20.16 -8.27
C LEU A 11 11.56 21.69 -8.29
N LEU A 12 11.54 22.33 -9.46
CA LEU A 12 11.29 23.77 -9.59
C LEU A 12 9.82 24.15 -9.38
N LEU A 13 8.89 23.19 -9.44
CA LEU A 13 7.47 23.44 -9.22
C LEU A 13 7.17 23.90 -7.78
N PRO A 14 6.15 24.75 -7.58
CA PRO A 14 5.62 25.03 -6.25
C PRO A 14 5.21 23.74 -5.52
N PRO A 15 5.28 23.70 -4.16
CA PRO A 15 5.02 22.48 -3.39
C PRO A 15 3.69 21.78 -3.74
N ARG A 16 2.63 22.54 -4.02
CA ARG A 16 1.31 22.01 -4.39
C ARG A 16 1.32 21.30 -5.75
N GLU A 17 1.94 21.92 -6.75
CA GLU A 17 2.03 21.35 -8.10
C GLU A 17 2.94 20.13 -8.13
N ARG A 18 4.05 20.18 -7.37
CA ARG A 18 4.94 19.03 -7.20
C ARG A 18 4.22 17.84 -6.54
N ALA A 19 3.38 18.09 -5.53
CA ALA A 19 2.57 17.05 -4.90
C ALA A 19 1.56 16.43 -5.89
N GLN A 20 0.90 17.24 -6.71
CA GLN A 20 -0.01 16.76 -7.76
C GLN A 20 0.71 15.92 -8.82
N LEU A 21 1.92 16.33 -9.22
CA LEU A 21 2.73 15.55 -10.16
C LEU A 21 3.15 14.21 -9.55
N ALA A 22 3.57 14.20 -8.28
CA ALA A 22 3.94 12.98 -7.57
C ALA A 22 2.76 12.00 -7.46
N GLU A 23 1.56 12.49 -7.13
CA GLU A 23 0.33 11.70 -7.10
C GLU A 23 0.04 11.06 -8.47
N ARG A 24 0.07 11.84 -9.56
CA ARG A 24 -0.16 11.31 -10.92
C ARG A 24 0.87 10.26 -11.33
N LEU A 25 2.14 10.49 -11.03
CA LEU A 25 3.20 9.53 -11.32
C LEU A 25 3.00 8.25 -10.52
N LEU A 26 2.66 8.35 -9.23
CA LEU A 26 2.37 7.21 -8.39
C LEU A 26 1.18 6.41 -8.93
N SER A 27 0.05 7.06 -9.23
CA SER A 27 -1.12 6.41 -9.83
C SER A 27 -0.84 5.82 -11.21
N SER A 28 0.13 6.34 -11.96
CA SER A 28 0.52 5.75 -13.25
C SER A 28 1.27 4.42 -13.11
N LEU A 29 1.77 4.11 -11.90
CA LEU A 29 2.39 2.81 -11.61
C LEU A 29 1.34 1.73 -11.37
N ASP A 30 0.09 2.10 -11.09
CA ASP A 30 -1.02 1.16 -10.94
C ASP A 30 -1.42 0.65 -12.33
N THR A 31 -0.95 -0.56 -12.65
CA THR A 31 -1.25 -1.24 -13.92
C THR A 31 -2.61 -1.93 -13.92
N LEU A 32 -3.21 -2.07 -12.74
CA LEU A 32 -4.47 -2.75 -12.51
C LEU A 32 -5.56 -1.72 -12.29
N THR A 33 -6.73 -1.98 -12.85
CA THR A 33 -7.95 -1.26 -12.54
C THR A 33 -8.36 -1.52 -11.09
N GLU A 34 -9.13 -0.60 -10.50
CA GLU A 34 -9.70 -0.78 -9.15
C GLU A 34 -10.46 -2.11 -9.02
N ALA A 35 -11.20 -2.52 -10.08
CA ALA A 35 -11.93 -3.77 -10.11
C ALA A 35 -11.00 -5.01 -10.09
N GLU A 36 -9.85 -4.95 -10.78
CA GLU A 36 -8.85 -6.01 -10.73
C GLU A 36 -8.18 -6.08 -9.35
N ILE A 37 -7.89 -4.93 -8.75
CA ILE A 37 -7.36 -4.83 -7.38
C ILE A 37 -8.35 -5.44 -6.38
N GLU A 38 -9.63 -5.05 -6.45
CA GLU A 38 -10.70 -5.56 -5.60
C GLU A 38 -10.81 -7.09 -5.73
N GLN A 39 -10.79 -7.60 -6.97
CA GLN A 39 -10.88 -9.03 -7.22
C GLN A 39 -9.67 -9.81 -6.65
N LEU A 40 -8.47 -9.27 -6.75
CA LEU A 40 -7.27 -9.87 -6.16
C LEU A 40 -7.34 -9.85 -4.62
N TRP A 41 -7.81 -8.76 -4.02
CA TRP A 41 -8.02 -8.67 -2.58
C TRP A 41 -9.07 -9.67 -2.09
N PHE A 42 -10.15 -9.84 -2.83
CA PHE A 42 -11.18 -10.83 -2.50
C PHE A 42 -10.62 -12.25 -2.49
N GLN A 43 -9.84 -12.61 -3.52
CA GLN A 43 -9.18 -13.90 -3.60
C GLN A 43 -8.20 -14.13 -2.43
N GLU A 44 -7.39 -13.12 -2.12
CA GLU A 44 -6.43 -13.22 -1.01
C GLU A 44 -7.13 -13.32 0.36
N ALA A 45 -8.21 -12.56 0.57
CA ALA A 45 -9.00 -12.62 1.79
C ALA A 45 -9.65 -14.01 1.97
N ALA A 46 -10.25 -14.56 0.91
CA ALA A 46 -10.83 -15.90 0.93
C ALA A 46 -9.77 -16.96 1.21
N ARG A 47 -8.61 -16.87 0.56
CA ARG A 47 -7.47 -17.77 0.79
C ARG A 47 -7.00 -17.71 2.24
N ARG A 48 -6.80 -16.51 2.81
CA ARG A 48 -6.38 -16.35 4.22
C ARG A 48 -7.41 -16.90 5.20
N ALA A 49 -8.69 -16.67 4.95
CA ALA A 49 -9.77 -17.23 5.78
C ALA A 49 -9.73 -18.77 5.79
N ASP A 50 -9.53 -19.41 4.63
CA ASP A 50 -9.39 -20.86 4.53
C ASP A 50 -8.16 -21.39 5.28
N GLU A 51 -7.00 -20.75 5.12
CA GLU A 51 -5.77 -21.09 5.86
C GLU A 51 -5.97 -20.99 7.38
N MET A 52 -6.69 -19.97 7.84
CA MET A 52 -7.03 -19.80 9.25
C MET A 52 -7.97 -20.91 9.73
N ASN A 53 -9.05 -21.18 8.99
CA ASN A 53 -10.03 -22.22 9.33
C ASN A 53 -9.39 -23.61 9.40
N LYS A 54 -8.46 -23.90 8.49
CA LYS A 54 -7.73 -25.18 8.44
C LYS A 54 -6.52 -25.24 9.38
N GLY A 55 -6.28 -24.20 10.18
CA GLY A 55 -5.19 -24.17 11.16
C GLY A 55 -3.78 -24.08 10.56
N ARG A 56 -3.66 -23.73 9.28
CA ARG A 56 -2.37 -23.58 8.58
C ARG A 56 -1.75 -22.21 8.76
N ALA A 57 -2.56 -21.20 9.04
CA ALA A 57 -2.06 -19.86 9.34
C ALA A 57 -1.49 -19.79 10.76
N GLN A 58 -0.29 -19.23 10.92
CA GLN A 58 0.23 -18.83 12.23
C GLN A 58 -0.60 -17.65 12.76
N ARG A 59 -1.23 -17.83 13.91
CA ARG A 59 -2.08 -16.81 14.54
C ARG A 59 -1.37 -16.23 15.76
N ILE A 60 -1.59 -14.95 16.00
CA ILE A 60 -1.12 -14.25 17.19
C ILE A 60 -2.35 -13.94 18.05
N SER A 61 -2.27 -14.20 19.35
CA SER A 61 -3.36 -13.86 20.28
C SER A 61 -3.60 -12.36 20.29
N ALA A 62 -4.86 -11.94 20.36
CA ALA A 62 -5.24 -10.53 20.39
C ALA A 62 -4.52 -9.75 21.51
N ASP A 63 -4.35 -10.33 22.69
CA ASP A 63 -3.68 -9.67 23.83
C ASP A 63 -2.23 -9.28 23.53
N VAL A 64 -1.50 -10.12 22.80
CA VAL A 64 -0.13 -9.84 22.36
C VAL A 64 -0.13 -8.65 21.40
N VAL A 65 -1.01 -8.69 20.40
CA VAL A 65 -1.15 -7.59 19.40
C VAL A 65 -1.49 -6.28 20.09
N TYR A 66 -2.46 -6.27 21.01
CA TYR A 66 -2.87 -5.06 21.73
C TYR A 66 -1.75 -4.51 22.63
N ARG A 67 -1.00 -5.39 23.29
CA ARG A 67 0.13 -4.98 24.13
C ARG A 67 1.23 -4.31 23.29
N GLU A 68 1.59 -4.92 22.16
CA GLU A 68 2.64 -4.40 21.27
C GLU A 68 2.21 -3.09 20.59
N ALA A 69 0.98 -3.01 20.07
CA ALA A 69 0.46 -1.80 19.46
C ALA A 69 0.46 -0.61 20.44
N ARG A 70 0.09 -0.82 21.71
CA ARG A 70 0.16 0.23 22.75
C ARG A 70 1.59 0.65 23.08
N ALA A 71 2.57 -0.25 22.96
CA ALA A 71 3.97 0.08 23.23
C ALA A 71 4.55 1.03 22.16
N LEU A 72 4.07 0.96 20.91
CA LEU A 72 4.51 1.83 19.80
C LEU A 72 4.00 3.28 19.90
N LEU A 73 3.00 3.54 20.74
CA LEU A 73 2.41 4.87 20.92
C LEU A 73 3.05 5.68 22.06
N LYS A 74 4.11 5.15 22.69
CA LYS A 74 4.91 5.84 23.72
C LYS A 74 6.16 6.44 23.12
#